data_AF-A0A3B0JVN0-F1
#
_entry.id   AF-A0A3B0JVN0-F1
#
_cell.length_a   1.000
_cell.length_b   1.000
_cell.length_c   1.000
_cell.angle_alpha   90.00
_cell.angle_beta   90.00
_cell.angle_gamma   90.00
#
_symmetry.space_group_name_H-M   'P 1'
#
loop_
_entity.id
_entity.type
_entity.pdbx_description
1 polymer ?
#
loop_
_entity_poly.entity_id
_entity_poly.type
_entity_poly.pdbx_seq_one_letter_code
_entity_poly.pdbx_strand_id
1 'polypeptide(L)' 'MDPFQVFCDAKMAGPGWLVIARRTTGDLNFYRNWAEYKRGFGDLAGEFFIGLDKLHAITKSQTHQL' A
#
# COMPACT_ATOMS: atom_id res chain seq x y z
N MET A 1 -3.57 -16.23 -5.38
CA MET A 1 -3.89 -14.82 -5.12
C MET A 1 -4.01 -14.15 -6.46
N ASP A 2 -5.13 -13.50 -6.74
CA ASP A 2 -5.37 -12.86 -8.02
C ASP A 2 -4.51 -11.59 -8.18
N PRO A 3 -4.21 -11.16 -9.42
CA PRO A 3 -3.52 -9.91 -9.67
C PRO A 3 -4.23 -8.74 -8.99
N PHE A 4 -3.46 -7.82 -8.40
CA PHE A 4 -3.99 -6.64 -7.73
C PHE A 4 -3.27 -5.37 -8.20
N GLN A 5 -4.00 -4.26 -8.14
CA GLN A 5 -3.44 -2.95 -8.49
C GLN A 5 -2.56 -2.41 -7.36
N VAL A 6 -1.51 -1.71 -7.77
CA VAL A 6 -0.54 -1.05 -6.90
C VAL A 6 -0.23 0.35 -7.40
N PHE A 7 0.25 1.20 -6.52
CA PHE A 7 0.74 2.53 -6.89
C PHE A 7 2.27 2.51 -6.93
N CYS A 8 2.84 2.89 -8.07
CA CYS A 8 4.27 3.08 -8.23
C CYS A 8 4.56 4.58 -8.29
N ASP A 9 5.47 5.06 -7.45
CA ASP A 9 5.90 6.46 -7.47
C ASP A 9 7.31 6.54 -8.06
N ALA A 10 7.50 7.40 -9.06
CA ALA A 10 8.79 7.65 -9.70
C ALA A 10 9.39 9.03 -9.34
N LYS A 11 8.67 9.84 -8.58
CA LYS A 11 8.97 11.26 -8.33
C LYS A 11 9.52 11.51 -6.93
N MET A 12 8.97 10.84 -5.90
CA MET A 12 9.34 11.09 -4.50
C MET A 12 10.65 10.42 -4.10
N ALA A 13 10.87 9.18 -4.52
CA ALA A 13 12.05 8.38 -4.17
C ALA A 13 12.83 7.86 -5.40
N GLY A 14 12.48 8.36 -6.59
CA GLY A 14 13.00 7.87 -7.87
C GLY A 14 12.22 6.65 -8.39
N PRO A 15 12.62 6.09 -9.55
CA PRO A 15 11.94 4.93 -10.14
C PRO A 15 12.12 3.66 -9.29
N GLY A 16 11.15 2.75 -9.36
CA GLY A 16 11.23 1.42 -8.73
C GLY A 16 10.59 1.32 -7.35
N TRP A 17 9.99 2.40 -6.84
CA TRP A 17 9.32 2.39 -5.54
C TRP A 17 7.83 2.06 -5.65
N LEU A 18 7.44 1.04 -4.88
CA LEU A 18 6.06 0.69 -4.61
C LEU A 18 5.58 1.46 -3.38
N VAL A 19 4.47 2.19 -3.49
CA VAL A 19 3.88 2.89 -2.35
C VAL A 19 2.94 1.96 -1.61
N ILE A 20 3.26 1.66 -0.34
CA ILE A 20 2.46 0.78 0.52
C ILE A 20 1.39 1.54 1.32
N ALA A 21 1.61 2.83 1.56
CA ALA A 21 0.70 3.71 2.28
C ALA A 21 0.87 5.16 1.78
N ARG A 22 -0.23 5.89 1.63
CA ARG A 22 -0.20 7.31 1.27
C ARG A 22 -1.16 8.13 2.14
N ARG A 23 -0.64 9.22 2.72
CA ARG A 23 -1.40 10.22 3.49
C ARG A 23 -1.08 11.61 2.93
N THR A 24 -2.11 12.38 2.61
CA THR A 24 -1.99 13.68 1.93
C THR A 24 -2.95 14.73 2.47
N THR A 25 -4.23 14.38 2.64
CA THR A 25 -5.28 15.34 3.01
C THR A 25 -5.88 15.07 4.38
N GLY A 26 -5.79 13.82 4.87
CA GLY A 26 -6.36 13.39 6.14
C GLY A 26 -7.84 12.99 6.07
N ASP A 27 -8.43 12.93 4.88
CA ASP A 27 -9.84 12.58 4.68
C ASP A 27 -10.12 11.10 4.96
N LEU A 28 -9.12 10.23 4.77
CA LEU A 28 -9.25 8.81 5.06
C LEU A 28 -8.87 8.54 6.51
N ASN A 29 -9.80 7.97 7.27
CA ASN A 29 -9.51 7.48 8.61
C ASN A 29 -8.58 6.25 8.56
N PHE A 30 -7.44 6.30 9.25
CA PHE A 30 -6.50 5.18 9.42
C PHE A 30 -6.67 4.43 10.76
N TYR A 31 -7.52 4.92 11.66
CA TYR A 31 -7.93 4.17 12.86
C TYR A 31 -8.97 3.11 12.46
N ARG A 32 -8.45 1.95 12.06
CA ARG A 32 -9.20 0.84 11.45
C ARG A 32 -8.94 -0.46 12.19
N ASN A 33 -9.84 -1.42 12.04
CA ASN A 33 -9.68 -2.73 12.68
C ASN A 33 -8.69 -3.63 11.92
N TRP A 34 -8.32 -4.76 12.53
CA TRP A 34 -7.39 -5.72 11.95
C TRP A 34 -7.82 -6.23 10.58
N ALA A 35 -9.10 -6.54 10.38
CA ALA A 35 -9.59 -7.09 9.12
C ALA A 35 -9.51 -6.07 7.96
N GLU A 36 -9.66 -4.79 8.26
CA GLU A 36 -9.43 -3.70 7.29
C GLU A 36 -7.94 -3.57 6.98
N TYR A 37 -7.05 -3.58 7.97
CA TYR A 37 -5.60 -3.57 7.73
C TYR A 37 -5.12 -4.80 6.96
N LYS A 38 -5.71 -5.96 7.21
CA LYS A 38 -5.39 -7.19 6.49
C LYS A 38 -5.69 -7.08 4.99
N ARG A 39 -6.87 -6.57 4.63
CA ARG A 39 -7.32 -6.42 3.23
C ARG A 39 -6.77 -5.17 2.52
N GLY A 40 -6.47 -4.12 3.28
CA GLY A 40 -6.20 -2.78 2.78
C GLY A 40 -7.48 -1.95 2.64
N PHE A 41 -7.30 -0.63 2.55
CA PHE A 41 -8.40 0.35 2.48
C PHE A 41 -7.95 1.65 1.81
N GLY A 42 -8.91 2.46 1.38
CA GLY A 42 -8.67 3.71 0.66
C GLY A 42 -8.67 3.55 -0.86
N ASP A 43 -8.13 4.56 -1.54
CA ASP A 43 -8.08 4.66 -3.00
C ASP A 43 -6.64 4.91 -3.46
N LEU A 44 -6.15 4.13 -4.44
CA LEU A 44 -4.82 4.31 -5.02
C LEU A 44 -4.63 5.69 -5.67
N ALA A 45 -5.73 6.32 -6.11
CA ALA A 45 -5.73 7.71 -6.60
C ALA A 45 -5.73 8.75 -5.48
N GLY A 46 -5.98 8.36 -4.22
CA GLY A 46 -6.06 9.22 -3.03
C GLY A 46 -5.24 8.68 -1.84
N GLU A 47 -5.77 8.78 -0.63
CA GLU A 47 -5.14 8.15 0.53
C GLU A 47 -5.44 6.65 0.56
N PHE A 48 -4.47 5.83 0.93
CA PHE A 48 -4.67 4.39 1.02
C PHE A 48 -3.65 3.68 1.91
N PHE A 49 -3.98 2.44 2.26
CA PHE A 49 -3.06 1.41 2.73
C PHE A 49 -3.27 0.13 1.91
N ILE A 50 -2.18 -0.43 1.37
CA ILE A 50 -2.23 -1.53 0.40
C ILE A 50 -2.87 -2.82 0.96
N GLY A 51 -2.69 -3.08 2.25
CA GLY A 51 -3.16 -4.27 2.95
C GLY A 51 -2.05 -5.26 3.30
N LEU A 52 -2.13 -5.86 4.49
CA LEU A 52 -1.09 -6.76 5.00
C LEU A 52 -0.98 -8.07 4.21
N ASP A 53 -2.08 -8.62 3.69
CA ASP A 53 -2.02 -9.84 2.87
C ASP A 53 -1.19 -9.60 1.59
N LYS A 54 -1.37 -8.43 0.97
CA LYS A 54 -0.62 -8.02 -0.22
C LYS A 54 0.84 -7.73 0.13
N LEU A 55 1.08 -7.01 1.23
CA LEU A 55 2.43 -6.71 1.70
C LEU A 55 3.21 -7.99 2.04
N HIS A 56 2.56 -8.97 2.66
CA HIS A 56 3.14 -10.27 2.94
C HIS A 56 3.50 -11.02 1.65
N ALA A 57 2.60 -11.04 0.67
CA ALA A 57 2.86 -11.68 -0.62
C ALA A 57 4.07 -11.05 -1.36
N ILE A 58 4.21 -9.72 -1.31
CA ILE A 58 5.32 -8.99 -1.94
C ILE A 58 6.63 -9.24 -1.22
N THR A 59 6.65 -9.10 0.10
CA THR A 59 7.90 -9.23 0.89
C THR A 59 8.37 -10.66 1.04
N LYS A 60 7.49 -11.65 0.86
CA LYS A 60 7.85 -13.06 0.82
C LYS A 60 8.57 -13.47 -0.48
N SER A 61 8.36 -12.75 -1.58
CA SER A 61 8.93 -13.16 -2.88
C SER A 61 10.43 -12.86 -3.02
N GLN A 62 10.91 -11.79 -2.39
CA GLN A 62 12.31 -11.38 -2.38
C GLN A 62 12.56 -10.31 -1.30
N THR A 63 13.82 -9.98 -1.07
CA THR A 63 14.21 -8.87 -0.19
C THR A 63 13.87 -7.52 -0.84
N HIS A 64 13.26 -6.62 -0.07
CA HIS A 64 12.96 -5.24 -0.49
C HIS A 64 13.56 -4.24 0.50
N GLN A 65 13.84 -3.03 0.02
CA GLN A 65 14.18 -1.88 0.87
C GLN A 65 12.89 -1.14 1.26
N LEU A 66 12.90 -0.54 2.45
CA LEU A 66 11.81 0.30 2.96
C LEU A 66 12.35 1.72 3.18
#